data_AF-A0A7V1PHN7-F1
#
_entry.id   AF-A0A7V1PHN7-F1
#
_cell.length_a   1.000
_cell.length_b   1.000
_cell.length_c   1.000
_cell.angle_alpha   90.00
_cell.angle_beta   90.00
_cell.angle_gamma   90.00
#
_symmetry.space_group_name_H-M   'P 1'
#
loop_
_entity.id
_entity.type
_entity.pdbx_description
1 polymer ?
#
loop_
_entity_poly.entity_id
_entity_poly.type
_entity_poly.pdbx_seq_one_letter_code
_entity_poly.pdbx_strand_id
1 'polypeptide(L)'
;MRLLEEEAELKEIARLIGIESLSFQDRLKLECARSIREDFLHQNAFHPEDTYTFLKTQYLMLKVILTFYQQAQKALEEGRDFSKIVSLEVRTKISQMKYFKEEESNFLKLMEEITNQIKNV
;
A
#
# COMPACT_ATOMS: atom_id res chain seq x y z
N MET A 1 -2.60 -7.87 -10.10
CA MET A 1 -1.49 -8.30 -10.98
C MET A 1 -0.85 -7.11 -11.68
N ARG A 2 -1.59 -6.32 -12.47
CA ARG A 2 -1.06 -5.15 -13.19
C ARG A 2 -0.06 -4.25 -12.44
N LEU A 3 -0.33 -3.86 -11.18
CA LEU A 3 0.61 -3.03 -10.40
C LEU A 3 1.99 -3.68 -10.18
N LEU A 4 2.06 -5.01 -10.07
CA LEU A 4 3.33 -5.74 -9.92
C LEU A 4 4.07 -5.86 -11.27
N GLU A 5 3.34 -5.96 -12.38
CA GLU A 5 3.91 -5.94 -13.73
C GLU A 5 4.50 -4.56 -14.04
N GLU A 6 3.73 -3.50 -13.77
CA GLU A 6 4.20 -2.11 -13.89
C GLU A 6 5.40 -1.84 -12.95
N GLU A 7 5.44 -2.44 -11.75
CA GLU A 7 6.61 -2.35 -10.87
C GLU A 7 7.87 -2.94 -11.52
N ALA A 8 7.75 -4.11 -12.17
CA ALA A 8 8.88 -4.75 -12.83
C ALA A 8 9.44 -3.88 -13.97
N GLU A 9 8.55 -3.32 -14.79
CA GLU A 9 8.94 -2.39 -15.87
C GLU A 9 9.61 -1.12 -15.31
N LEU A 10 9.00 -0.50 -14.30
CA LEU A 10 9.52 0.73 -13.69
C LEU A 10 10.87 0.51 -12.99
N LYS A 11 11.10 -0.68 -12.40
CA LYS A 11 12.40 -1.03 -11.80
C LYS A 11 13.51 -1.15 -12.84
N GLU A 12 13.23 -1.69 -14.02
CA GLU A 12 14.21 -1.74 -15.11
C GLU A 12 14.56 -0.33 -15.60
N ILE A 13 13.57 0.54 -15.75
CA ILE A 13 13.79 1.96 -16.09
C ILE A 13 14.62 2.63 -14.99
N ALA A 14 14.23 2.49 -13.73
CA ALA A 14 14.93 3.09 -12.59
C ALA A 14 16.38 2.61 -12.46
N ARG A 15 16.70 1.36 -12.86
CA ARG A 15 18.07 0.85 -12.88
C ARG A 15 18.97 1.60 -13.87
N LEU A 16 18.40 2.12 -14.96
CA LEU A 16 19.14 2.82 -16.01
C LEU A 16 19.34 4.31 -15.69
N ILE A 17 18.32 4.97 -15.15
CA ILE A 17 18.29 6.44 -15.02
C ILE A 17 18.10 6.95 -13.57
N GLY A 18 17.97 6.04 -12.60
CA GLY A 18 17.70 6.33 -11.20
C GLY A 18 16.21 6.42 -10.87
N ILE A 19 15.83 6.19 -9.61
CA ILE A 19 14.43 6.30 -9.18
C ILE A 19 13.95 7.75 -9.14
N GLU A 20 14.89 8.69 -8.97
CA GLU A 20 14.63 10.13 -8.89
C GLU A 20 14.24 10.76 -10.23
N SER A 21 14.39 10.06 -11.34
CA SER A 21 13.91 10.51 -12.64
C SER A 21 12.47 10.09 -12.92
N LEU A 22 11.90 9.17 -12.12
CA LEU A 22 10.52 8.73 -12.29
C LEU A 22 9.55 9.82 -11.82
N SER A 23 8.38 9.88 -12.49
CA SER A 23 7.28 10.72 -12.08
C SER A 23 6.80 10.33 -10.67
N PHE A 24 6.23 11.27 -9.91
CA PHE A 24 5.67 10.94 -8.59
C PHE A 24 4.55 9.90 -8.65
N GLN A 25 3.80 9.85 -9.75
CA GLN A 25 2.80 8.81 -9.99
C GLN A 25 3.44 7.43 -10.11
N ASP A 26 4.56 7.31 -10.85
CA ASP A 26 5.26 6.04 -11.00
C ASP A 26 5.97 5.63 -9.72
N ARG A 27 6.52 6.57 -8.95
CA ARG A 27 7.03 6.27 -7.61
C ARG A 27 5.92 5.80 -6.67
N LEU A 28 4.71 6.37 -6.77
CA LEU A 28 3.57 5.90 -5.99
C LEU A 28 3.18 4.47 -6.36
N LYS A 29 3.22 4.10 -7.66
CA LYS A 29 3.01 2.71 -8.09
C LYS A 29 4.05 1.78 -7.46
N LEU A 30 5.33 2.16 -7.46
CA LEU A 30 6.39 1.38 -6.82
C LEU A 30 6.13 1.19 -5.31
N GLU A 31 5.71 2.24 -4.61
CA GLU A 31 5.37 2.15 -3.17
C GLU A 31 4.16 1.26 -2.90
N CYS A 32 3.11 1.33 -3.75
CA CYS A 32 1.96 0.46 -3.62
C CYS A 32 2.31 -1.00 -3.95
N ALA A 33 3.09 -1.24 -5.00
CA ALA A 33 3.53 -2.57 -5.38
C ALA A 33 4.41 -3.19 -4.29
N ARG A 34 5.27 -2.38 -3.65
CA ARG A 34 6.03 -2.80 -2.47
C ARG A 34 5.11 -3.27 -1.34
N SER A 35 4.06 -2.50 -1.03
CA SER A 35 3.08 -2.89 -0.01
C SER A 35 2.37 -4.20 -0.36
N ILE A 36 1.99 -4.41 -1.63
CA ILE A 36 1.43 -5.70 -2.08
C ILE A 36 2.42 -6.84 -1.82
N ARG A 37 3.71 -6.67 -2.13
CA ARG A 37 4.72 -7.72 -1.92
C ARG A 37 4.96 -7.99 -0.43
N GLU A 38 5.19 -6.96 0.37
CA GLU A 38 5.69 -7.08 1.75
C GLU A 38 4.57 -7.25 2.79
N ASP A 39 3.42 -6.62 2.55
CA ASP A 39 2.33 -6.56 3.53
C ASP A 39 1.22 -7.57 3.23
N PHE A 40 1.17 -8.10 1.99
CA PHE A 40 0.16 -9.07 1.56
C PHE A 40 0.75 -10.40 1.07
N LEU A 41 1.69 -10.39 0.12
CA LEU A 41 2.25 -11.64 -0.44
C LEU A 41 3.22 -12.34 0.53
N HIS A 42 3.97 -11.57 1.31
CA HIS A 42 4.87 -12.12 2.33
C HIS A 42 4.10 -12.52 3.59
N GLN A 43 3.93 -13.83 3.77
CA GLN A 43 3.35 -14.45 4.96
C GLN A 43 4.43 -15.09 5.84
N ASN A 44 4.31 -14.92 7.16
CA ASN A 44 5.16 -15.55 8.15
C ASN A 44 4.53 -16.84 8.68
N ALA A 45 4.99 -17.99 8.16
CA ALA A 45 4.52 -19.30 8.56
C ALA A 45 4.75 -19.66 10.06
N PHE A 46 5.57 -18.88 10.77
CA PHE A 46 5.84 -19.09 12.21
C PHE A 46 5.07 -18.13 13.13
N HIS A 47 4.32 -17.16 12.57
CA HIS A 47 3.55 -16.21 13.36
C HIS A 47 2.11 -16.72 13.55
N PRO A 48 1.56 -16.76 14.78
CA PRO A 48 0.25 -17.38 15.03
C PRO A 48 -0.89 -16.73 14.24
N GLU A 49 -0.82 -15.41 14.04
CA GLU A 49 -1.83 -14.62 13.34
C GLU A 49 -1.63 -14.58 11.81
N ASP A 50 -0.43 -14.89 11.29
CA ASP A 50 -0.09 -14.81 9.86
C ASP A 50 0.27 -16.20 9.26
N THR A 51 0.17 -17.26 10.05
CA THR A 51 0.38 -18.65 9.60
C THR A 51 -0.71 -19.14 8.65
N TYR A 52 -1.93 -18.61 8.78
CA TYR A 52 -3.09 -18.92 7.95
C TYR A 52 -4.04 -17.73 7.95
N THR A 53 -4.60 -17.41 6.79
CA THR A 53 -5.48 -16.23 6.63
C THR A 53 -6.69 -16.62 5.80
N PHE A 54 -7.91 -16.34 6.27
CA PHE A 54 -9.11 -16.64 5.49
C PHE A 54 -9.22 -15.72 4.25
N LEU A 55 -9.88 -16.23 3.20
CA LEU A 55 -10.10 -15.48 1.95
C LEU A 55 -10.73 -14.11 2.17
N LYS A 56 -11.67 -14.00 3.12
CA LYS A 56 -12.30 -12.72 3.47
C LYS A 56 -11.27 -11.70 3.98
N THR A 57 -10.39 -12.13 4.89
CA THR A 57 -9.30 -11.31 5.43
C THR A 57 -8.33 -10.92 4.33
N GLN A 58 -7.91 -11.86 3.47
CA GLN A 58 -7.05 -11.58 2.31
C GLN A 58 -7.65 -10.52 1.38
N TYR A 59 -8.94 -10.63 1.08
CA TYR A 59 -9.67 -9.64 0.28
C TYR A 59 -9.65 -8.25 0.94
N LEU A 60 -9.91 -8.18 2.25
CA LEU A 60 -9.91 -6.92 2.99
C LEU A 60 -8.52 -6.29 3.04
N MET A 61 -7.46 -7.08 3.25
CA MET A 61 -6.07 -6.62 3.22
C MET A 61 -5.74 -5.98 1.87
N LEU A 62 -6.03 -6.68 0.77
CA LEU A 62 -5.78 -6.15 -0.57
C LEU A 62 -6.62 -4.89 -0.84
N LYS A 63 -7.87 -4.88 -0.37
CA LYS A 63 -8.75 -3.72 -0.49
C LYS A 63 -8.19 -2.50 0.26
N VAL A 64 -7.60 -2.69 1.45
CA VAL A 64 -6.94 -1.61 2.20
C VAL A 64 -5.77 -1.02 1.40
N ILE A 65 -4.87 -1.86 0.88
CA ILE A 65 -3.72 -1.40 0.08
C ILE A 65 -4.17 -0.61 -1.15
N LEU A 66 -5.15 -1.16 -1.90
CA LEU A 66 -5.69 -0.49 -3.08
C LEU A 66 -6.45 0.79 -2.74
N THR A 67 -7.11 0.86 -1.59
CA THR A 67 -7.77 2.09 -1.11
C THR A 67 -6.73 3.17 -0.87
N PHE A 68 -5.60 2.86 -0.22
CA PHE A 68 -4.50 3.80 -0.05
C PHE A 68 -3.99 4.29 -1.41
N TYR A 69 -3.70 3.39 -2.34
CA TYR A 69 -3.20 3.75 -3.67
C TYR A 69 -4.14 4.69 -4.43
N GLN A 70 -5.44 4.38 -4.48
CA GLN A 70 -6.43 5.21 -5.16
C GLN A 70 -6.56 6.60 -4.55
N GLN A 71 -6.58 6.70 -3.22
CA GLN A 71 -6.67 7.98 -2.52
C GLN A 71 -5.37 8.79 -2.69
N ALA A 72 -4.22 8.15 -2.59
CA ALA A 72 -2.91 8.78 -2.80
C ALA A 72 -2.75 9.28 -4.24
N GLN A 73 -3.23 8.52 -5.22
CA GLN A 73 -3.19 8.92 -6.62
C GLN A 73 -4.03 10.17 -6.85
N LYS A 74 -5.27 10.22 -6.32
CA LYS A 74 -6.12 11.41 -6.38
C LYS A 74 -5.47 12.62 -5.71
N ALA A 75 -4.89 12.42 -4.53
CA ALA A 75 -4.14 13.45 -3.82
C ALA A 75 -2.99 14.02 -4.65
N LEU A 76 -2.21 13.18 -5.34
CA LEU A 76 -1.17 13.63 -6.26
C LEU A 76 -1.73 14.40 -7.45
N GLU A 77 -2.84 13.95 -8.03
CA GLU A 77 -3.53 14.64 -9.14
C GLU A 77 -4.06 16.02 -8.71
N GLU A 78 -4.44 16.18 -7.44
CA GLU A 78 -4.80 17.46 -6.81
C GLU A 78 -3.58 18.35 -6.47
N GLY A 79 -2.35 17.90 -6.76
CA GLY A 79 -1.12 18.65 -6.52
C GLY A 79 -0.57 18.56 -5.09
N ARG A 80 -1.03 17.60 -4.28
CA ARG A 80 -0.51 17.37 -2.93
C ARG A 80 0.91 16.77 -2.99
N ASP A 81 1.69 17.07 -1.96
CA ASP A 81 3.11 16.70 -1.90
C ASP A 81 3.31 15.18 -1.74
N PHE A 82 4.09 14.58 -2.65
CA PHE A 82 4.40 13.15 -2.63
C PHE A 82 5.07 12.70 -1.33
N SER A 83 6.05 13.47 -0.84
CA SER A 83 6.84 13.13 0.34
C SER A 83 5.95 13.03 1.58
N LYS A 84 4.98 13.95 1.71
CA LYS A 84 3.99 13.90 2.81
C LYS A 84 3.08 12.67 2.73
N ILE A 85 2.63 12.30 1.53
CA ILE A 85 1.77 11.10 1.33
C ILE A 85 2.52 9.83 1.73
N VAL A 86 3.78 9.69 1.30
CA VAL A 86 4.58 8.50 1.63
C VAL A 86 5.07 8.48 3.08
N SER A 87 5.06 9.60 3.79
CA SER A 87 5.37 9.66 5.22
C SER A 87 4.18 9.45 6.15
N LEU A 88 2.97 9.24 5.62
CA LEU A 88 1.77 9.05 6.44
C LEU A 88 1.88 7.84 7.37
N GLU A 89 1.54 8.04 8.65
CA GLU A 89 1.58 7.00 9.68
C GLU A 89 0.66 5.81 9.35
N VAL A 90 -0.42 6.04 8.61
CA VAL A 90 -1.33 4.98 8.19
C VAL A 90 -0.63 3.89 7.38
N ARG A 91 0.48 4.21 6.69
CA ARG A 91 1.27 3.21 5.95
C ARG A 91 1.92 2.19 6.88
N THR A 92 2.36 2.61 8.06
CA THR A 92 2.90 1.70 9.09
C THR A 92 1.80 0.79 9.63
N LYS A 93 0.56 1.29 9.73
CA LYS A 93 -0.58 0.45 10.11
C LYS A 93 -0.94 -0.56 9.02
N ILE A 94 -0.85 -0.18 7.75
CA ILE A 94 -1.03 -1.09 6.61
C ILE A 94 -0.01 -2.23 6.66
N SER A 95 1.27 -1.96 6.93
CA SER A 95 2.29 -3.03 6.99
C SER A 95 2.12 -4.02 8.14
N GLN A 96 1.42 -3.60 9.21
CA GLN A 96 1.12 -4.42 10.37
C GLN A 96 -0.25 -5.12 10.29
N MET A 97 -1.05 -4.86 9.25
CA MET A 97 -2.44 -5.33 9.20
C MET A 97 -2.58 -6.87 9.17
N LYS A 98 -1.54 -7.58 8.74
CA LYS A 98 -1.49 -9.05 8.77
C LYS A 98 -1.44 -9.64 10.18
N TYR A 99 -1.14 -8.83 11.18
CA TYR A 99 -1.17 -9.21 12.59
C TYR A 99 -2.46 -8.77 13.28
N PHE A 100 -3.41 -8.16 12.57
CA PHE A 100 -4.68 -7.78 13.16
C PHE A 100 -5.50 -9.03 13.47
N LYS A 101 -6.24 -8.96 14.57
CA LYS A 101 -7.32 -9.90 14.80
C LYS A 101 -8.32 -9.81 13.63
N GLU A 102 -8.77 -10.97 13.15
CA GLU A 102 -9.64 -11.11 11.98
C GLU A 102 -11.07 -10.59 12.20
N GLU A 103 -11.18 -9.29 12.46
CA GLU A 103 -12.42 -8.56 12.60
C GLU A 103 -12.52 -7.55 11.46
N GLU A 104 -13.57 -7.66 10.65
CA GLU A 104 -13.80 -6.79 9.49
C GLU A 104 -13.81 -5.30 9.86
N SER A 105 -14.26 -4.98 11.08
CA SER A 105 -14.27 -3.62 11.64
C SER A 105 -12.89 -2.98 11.69
N ASN A 106 -11.81 -3.75 11.89
CA ASN A 106 -10.44 -3.23 11.95
C ASN A 106 -9.99 -2.72 10.57
N PHE A 107 -10.29 -3.47 9.50
CA PHE A 107 -9.97 -3.08 8.13
C PHE A 107 -10.81 -1.88 7.66
N LEU A 108 -12.09 -1.83 8.05
CA LEU A 108 -12.98 -0.69 7.77
C LEU A 108 -12.46 0.60 8.41
N LYS A 109 -12.12 0.55 9.71
CA LYS A 109 -11.51 1.67 10.42
C LYS A 109 -10.20 2.12 9.76
N LEU A 110 -9.36 1.18 9.33
CA LEU A 110 -8.12 1.51 8.64
C LEU A 110 -8.36 2.24 7.31
N MET A 111 -9.37 1.84 6.52
CA MET A 111 -9.75 2.56 5.29
C MET A 111 -10.30 3.98 5.56
N GLU A 112 -11.03 4.17 6.67
CA GLU A 112 -11.46 5.50 7.11
C GLU A 112 -10.27 6.37 7.51
N GLU A 113 -9.33 5.81 8.29
CA GLU A 113 -8.09 6.49 8.66
C GLU A 113 -7.26 6.90 7.44
N ILE A 114 -7.11 6.02 6.45
CA ILE A 114 -6.45 6.34 5.16
C ILE A 114 -7.08 7.58 4.54
N THR A 115 -8.42 7.58 4.45
CA THR A 115 -9.16 8.68 3.82
C THR A 115 -8.97 10.00 4.58
N ASN A 116 -8.99 9.95 5.91
CA ASN A 116 -8.83 11.13 6.74
C ASN A 116 -7.39 11.68 6.70
N GLN A 117 -6.38 10.82 6.77
CA GLN A 117 -4.99 11.27 6.73
C GLN A 117 -4.64 11.87 5.38
N ILE A 118 -5.05 11.25 4.27
CA ILE A 118 -4.77 11.77 2.91
C ILE A 118 -5.45 13.12 2.66
N LYS A 119 -6.67 13.32 3.17
CA LYS A 119 -7.37 14.62 3.12
C LYS A 119 -6.68 15.75 3.87
N ASN A 120 -5.81 15.42 4.82
CA ASN A 120 -5.07 16.38 5.65
C ASN A 120 -3.63 16.64 5.17
N VAL A 121 -3.20 15.98 4.09
CA VAL A 121 -1.87 16.20 3.45
C VAL A 121 -1.80 17.54 2.74
#